data_AF-A0A3C1DPC2-F1
#
_entry.id   AF-A0A3C1DPC2-F1
#
_cell.length_a   1.000
_cell.length_b   1.000
_cell.length_c   1.000
_cell.angle_alpha   90.00
_cell.angle_beta   90.00
_cell.angle_gamma   90.00
#
_symmetry.space_group_name_H-M   'P 1'
#
loop_
_entity.id
_entity.type
_entity.pdbx_description
1 polymer ?
#
loop_
_entity_poly.entity_id
_entity_poly.type
_entity_poly.pdbx_seq_one_letter_code
_entity_poly.pdbx_strand_id
1 'polypeptide(L)'
;MRLRAAVGLAAVVLTGCGVQLGSGTSSEQSDLDKYYRQSMTWTSCEGELQCASFEAPLNYAEPAGPAVMIKLLKSAAKDPTKRIGALVANPGGPGGSGYEFAQYAGGTISPSVMAAYDVIGFDPRGVARSTPIRCLDGPQTDQFLSTVGAPANAAQQQQVEQVSKGLGENCQRLSPGLTPNVGTIAAARDMDVLRHLLGEEKLNFLGISYGTFLGLTYADLFSDRVGRFVLDGVIDPALSSSEVARGQADGFQVALDRFIADCPKHQDCPLPGDKGAGLTKINSWLTEIATSPIRAEPDRPLNRPLAVNGIISSLYDEGEGWPQLRVALAAGFQGNGKPMLEMVDSFTGRQPDGSYRDNAIDALYAVTCLDRPDRADAAATQALASDWARTASTFGPELAWGNLPCAMWPAPATLDPHPVTVSTSLPVILVGTRYDPATPYAWADAVSKQLPNNRLLTYEDDGHTGYGDNSCVNDAVDEFLISEQPPSAGATCASE
;
A
#
# COMPACT_ATOMS: atom_id res chain seq x y z
N MET A 1 -16.11 73.24 -42.55
CA MET A 1 -15.72 72.47 -43.75
C MET A 1 -15.27 71.10 -43.30
N ARG A 2 -16.11 70.06 -43.51
CA ARG A 2 -15.83 68.61 -43.36
C ARG A 2 -15.48 68.11 -41.94
N LEU A 3 -15.84 66.93 -41.44
CA LEU A 3 -16.91 65.94 -41.66
C LEU A 3 -16.62 64.85 -40.59
N ARG A 4 -17.60 64.50 -39.73
CA ARG A 4 -17.84 63.17 -39.08
C ARG A 4 -16.71 62.55 -38.19
N ALA A 5 -16.96 61.79 -37.12
CA ALA A 5 -18.14 61.09 -36.60
C ALA A 5 -18.03 60.89 -35.08
N ALA A 6 -19.18 60.79 -34.41
CA ALA A 6 -19.34 60.33 -33.04
C ALA A 6 -19.25 58.79 -32.96
N VAL A 7 -18.69 58.27 -31.86
CA VAL A 7 -18.91 56.89 -31.39
C VAL A 7 -19.14 56.94 -29.88
N GLY A 8 -20.28 56.37 -29.46
CA GLY A 8 -20.76 56.36 -28.08
C GLY A 8 -20.10 55.29 -27.21
N LEU A 9 -20.11 55.55 -25.90
CA LEU A 9 -19.74 54.61 -24.84
C LEU A 9 -20.71 53.40 -24.85
N ALA A 10 -20.16 52.20 -25.03
CA ALA A 10 -20.84 50.95 -24.70
C ALA A 10 -20.35 50.47 -23.33
N ALA A 11 -21.28 50.33 -22.38
CA ALA A 11 -21.05 49.64 -21.12
C ALA A 11 -21.00 48.12 -21.39
N VAL A 12 -19.86 47.50 -21.10
CA VAL A 12 -19.71 46.04 -21.15
C VAL A 12 -20.08 45.49 -19.78
N VAL A 13 -21.17 44.71 -19.74
CA VAL A 13 -21.53 43.87 -18.59
C VAL A 13 -20.64 42.63 -18.66
N LEU A 14 -19.72 42.49 -17.70
CA LEU A 14 -18.95 41.27 -17.48
C LEU A 14 -19.86 40.24 -16.80
N THR A 15 -20.41 39.31 -17.57
CA THR A 15 -21.01 38.08 -17.04
C THR A 15 -19.90 37.16 -16.57
N GLY A 16 -19.74 37.01 -15.25
CA GLY A 16 -18.85 36.02 -14.66
C GLY A 16 -19.40 34.61 -14.88
N CYS A 17 -18.59 33.73 -15.47
CA CYS A 17 -18.79 32.29 -15.37
C CYS A 17 -18.40 31.84 -13.97
N GLY A 18 -19.36 31.83 -13.05
CA GLY A 18 -19.25 31.07 -11.81
C GLY A 18 -19.36 29.58 -12.14
N VAL A 19 -18.33 28.80 -11.82
CA VAL A 19 -18.44 27.34 -11.78
C VAL A 19 -19.32 27.00 -10.58
N GLN A 20 -20.57 26.63 -10.83
CA GLN A 20 -21.42 26.00 -9.83
C GLN A 20 -20.91 24.58 -9.60
N LEU A 21 -20.39 24.31 -8.40
CA LEU A 21 -20.28 22.96 -7.88
C LEU A 21 -21.70 22.39 -7.80
N GLY A 22 -22.02 21.48 -8.71
CA GLY A 22 -23.33 20.85 -8.79
C GLY A 22 -23.60 20.05 -7.51
N SER A 23 -24.63 20.45 -6.77
CA SER A 23 -25.38 19.54 -5.90
C SER A 23 -25.94 18.41 -6.78
N GLY A 24 -25.55 17.16 -6.50
CA GLY A 24 -26.00 15.99 -7.25
C GLY A 24 -27.52 15.95 -7.42
N THR A 25 -27.97 15.41 -8.56
CA THR A 25 -29.41 15.38 -8.86
C THR A 25 -30.11 14.41 -7.91
N SER A 26 -31.39 14.65 -7.58
CA SER A 26 -32.17 13.80 -6.65
C SER A 26 -32.23 12.33 -7.09
N SER A 27 -32.02 12.03 -8.37
CA SER A 27 -31.94 10.67 -8.91
C SER A 27 -30.60 9.99 -8.61
N GLU A 28 -29.47 10.67 -8.72
CA GLU A 28 -28.14 10.11 -8.38
C GLU A 28 -28.05 9.74 -6.90
N GLN A 29 -28.62 10.59 -6.03
CA GLN A 29 -28.71 10.31 -4.60
C GLN A 29 -29.62 9.09 -4.33
N SER A 30 -30.73 8.95 -5.07
CA SER A 30 -31.61 7.78 -4.96
C SER A 30 -30.97 6.47 -5.46
N ASP A 31 -30.04 6.55 -6.41
CA ASP A 31 -29.33 5.40 -6.96
C ASP A 31 -28.22 4.90 -6.03
N LEU A 32 -27.55 5.79 -5.30
CA LEU A 32 -26.60 5.42 -4.24
C LEU A 32 -27.31 4.84 -3.01
N ASP A 33 -28.50 5.36 -2.68
CA ASP A 33 -29.31 4.94 -1.52
C ASP A 33 -29.57 3.43 -1.48
N LYS A 34 -29.68 2.76 -2.64
CA LYS A 34 -29.87 1.30 -2.70
C LYS A 34 -28.72 0.53 -2.05
N TYR A 35 -27.49 1.04 -2.12
CA TYR A 35 -26.31 0.40 -1.54
C TYR A 35 -26.26 0.59 -0.02
N TYR A 36 -26.70 1.74 0.48
CA TYR A 36 -26.77 2.00 1.92
C TYR A 36 -27.94 1.26 2.61
N ARG A 37 -29.03 0.99 1.89
CA ARG A 37 -30.22 0.31 2.44
C ARG A 37 -30.16 -1.22 2.41
N GLN A 38 -29.03 -1.79 2.01
CA GLN A 38 -28.84 -3.24 1.99
C GLN A 38 -28.91 -3.82 3.41
N SER A 39 -29.32 -5.08 3.52
CA SER A 39 -29.17 -5.84 4.76
C SER A 39 -27.97 -6.77 4.64
N MET A 40 -27.01 -6.64 5.55
CA MET A 40 -25.85 -7.51 5.60
C MET A 40 -26.11 -8.72 6.50
N THR A 41 -26.17 -9.91 5.90
CA THR A 41 -26.37 -11.17 6.65
C THR A 41 -25.03 -11.79 7.00
N TRP A 42 -24.76 -11.91 8.31
CA TRP A 42 -23.59 -12.59 8.84
C TRP A 42 -23.85 -14.09 8.98
N THR A 43 -22.94 -14.92 8.47
CA THR A 43 -23.01 -16.39 8.60
C THR A 43 -21.70 -16.92 9.16
N SER A 44 -21.75 -17.98 9.97
CA SER A 44 -20.54 -18.66 10.44
C SER A 44 -19.69 -19.18 9.27
N CYS A 45 -18.39 -18.96 9.33
CA CYS A 45 -17.39 -19.41 8.37
C CYS A 45 -16.02 -19.47 9.05
N GLU A 46 -15.03 -20.12 8.44
CA GLU A 46 -13.63 -20.13 8.96
C GLU A 46 -13.54 -20.50 10.45
N GLY A 47 -14.32 -21.51 10.88
CA GLY A 47 -14.46 -21.90 12.28
C GLY A 47 -15.47 -21.03 13.03
N GLU A 48 -15.02 -20.29 14.05
CA GLU A 48 -15.86 -19.45 14.91
C GLU A 48 -16.08 -18.03 14.36
N LEU A 49 -15.51 -17.71 13.20
CA LEU A 49 -15.62 -16.39 12.57
C LEU A 49 -16.94 -16.24 11.81
N GLN A 50 -17.22 -15.01 11.37
CA GLN A 50 -18.44 -14.70 10.62
C GLN A 50 -18.11 -13.99 9.31
N CYS A 51 -18.73 -14.43 8.23
CA CYS A 51 -18.58 -13.86 6.90
C CYS A 51 -19.82 -13.08 6.51
N ALA A 52 -19.61 -12.03 5.72
CA ALA A 52 -20.68 -11.33 5.04
C ALA A 52 -20.18 -10.75 3.72
N SER A 53 -21.11 -10.19 2.95
CA SER A 53 -20.78 -9.40 1.76
C SER A 53 -21.83 -8.33 1.53
N PHE A 54 -21.44 -7.26 0.85
CA PHE A 54 -22.35 -6.22 0.38
C PHE A 54 -21.96 -5.79 -1.05
N GLU A 55 -22.91 -5.20 -1.76
CA GLU A 55 -22.65 -4.62 -3.08
C GLU A 55 -22.25 -3.14 -2.94
N ALA A 56 -21.38 -2.67 -3.84
CA ALA A 56 -21.08 -1.26 -4.02
C ALA A 56 -21.08 -0.93 -5.52
N PRO A 57 -21.28 0.33 -5.93
CA PRO A 57 -21.16 0.70 -7.33
C PRO A 57 -19.77 0.40 -7.86
N LEU A 58 -19.69 -0.23 -9.04
CA LEU A 58 -18.43 -0.36 -9.76
C LEU A 58 -17.84 1.02 -10.03
N ASN A 59 -18.65 1.93 -10.56
CA ASN A 59 -18.30 3.33 -10.79
C ASN A 59 -19.23 4.23 -9.97
N TYR A 60 -18.67 4.99 -9.02
CA TYR A 60 -19.45 5.89 -8.17
C TYR A 60 -20.01 7.11 -8.91
N ALA A 61 -19.49 7.45 -10.10
CA ALA A 61 -20.09 8.44 -10.97
C ALA A 61 -21.31 7.90 -11.74
N GLU A 62 -21.51 6.58 -11.75
CA GLU A 62 -22.64 5.91 -12.42
C GLU A 62 -23.28 4.86 -11.48
N PRO A 63 -23.89 5.28 -10.35
CA PRO A 63 -24.37 4.37 -9.31
C PRO A 63 -25.52 3.44 -9.75
N ALA A 64 -26.21 3.78 -10.84
CA ALA A 64 -27.21 2.91 -11.46
C ALA A 64 -26.59 1.72 -12.24
N GLY A 65 -25.29 1.76 -12.53
CA GLY A 65 -24.56 0.77 -13.31
C GLY A 65 -24.27 -0.54 -12.57
N PRO A 66 -23.31 -1.34 -13.09
CA PRO A 66 -22.89 -2.60 -12.46
C PRO A 66 -22.37 -2.38 -11.04
N ALA A 67 -22.51 -3.41 -10.20
CA ALA A 67 -21.96 -3.43 -8.85
C ALA A 67 -20.70 -4.30 -8.76
N VAL A 68 -19.88 -4.02 -7.77
CA VAL A 68 -18.86 -4.93 -7.24
C VAL A 68 -19.35 -5.52 -5.92
N MET A 69 -18.91 -6.74 -5.63
CA MET A 69 -19.19 -7.41 -4.36
C MET A 69 -17.98 -7.27 -3.45
N ILE A 70 -18.19 -6.73 -2.25
CA ILE A 70 -17.19 -6.61 -1.20
C ILE A 70 -17.36 -7.75 -0.20
N LYS A 71 -16.27 -8.45 0.11
CA LYS A 71 -16.21 -9.60 1.01
C LYS A 71 -15.63 -9.20 2.36
N LEU A 72 -16.26 -9.69 3.42
CA LEU A 72 -15.97 -9.35 4.79
C LEU A 72 -15.76 -10.59 5.64
N LEU A 73 -14.86 -10.46 6.61
CA LEU A 73 -14.72 -11.38 7.74
C LEU A 73 -14.83 -10.59 9.04
N LYS A 74 -15.49 -11.18 10.02
CA LYS A 74 -15.63 -10.64 11.36
C LYS A 74 -15.12 -11.64 12.38
N SER A 75 -14.16 -11.19 13.18
CA SER A 75 -13.82 -11.78 14.46
C SER A 75 -14.63 -11.04 15.53
N ALA A 76 -15.67 -11.69 16.06
CA ALA A 76 -16.57 -11.05 17.01
C ALA A 76 -15.85 -10.71 18.33
N ALA A 77 -16.28 -9.62 18.97
CA ALA A 77 -15.76 -9.20 20.26
C ALA A 77 -15.81 -10.35 21.27
N LYS A 78 -14.69 -10.63 21.95
CA LYS A 78 -14.58 -11.75 22.88
C LYS A 78 -15.35 -11.54 24.20
N ASP A 79 -15.69 -10.28 24.52
CA ASP A 79 -16.54 -9.93 25.66
C ASP A 79 -17.68 -8.98 25.22
N PRO A 80 -18.88 -9.51 24.94
CA PRO A 80 -20.03 -8.69 24.52
C PRO A 80 -20.42 -7.58 25.50
N THR A 81 -20.05 -7.70 26.78
CA THR A 81 -20.37 -6.69 27.80
C THR A 81 -19.44 -5.48 27.74
N LYS A 82 -18.28 -5.60 27.08
CA LYS A 82 -17.29 -4.54 26.87
C LYS A 82 -17.29 -4.02 25.43
N ARG A 83 -18.22 -4.49 24.59
CA ARG A 83 -18.24 -4.16 23.17
C ARG A 83 -18.43 -2.66 22.97
N ILE A 84 -17.44 -2.02 22.35
CA ILE A 84 -17.45 -0.62 21.92
C ILE A 84 -18.12 -0.49 20.55
N GLY A 85 -17.74 -1.33 19.57
CA GLY A 85 -18.23 -1.25 18.20
C GLY A 85 -17.48 -2.15 17.24
N ALA A 86 -17.54 -1.84 15.95
CA ALA A 86 -16.70 -2.43 14.93
C ALA A 86 -15.36 -1.67 14.79
N LEU A 87 -14.26 -2.41 14.68
CA LEU A 87 -12.94 -1.93 14.27
C LEU A 87 -12.66 -2.49 12.88
N VAL A 88 -12.74 -1.65 11.85
CA VAL A 88 -12.40 -2.06 10.48
C VAL A 88 -10.88 -2.06 10.34
N ALA A 89 -10.31 -3.15 9.84
CA ALA A 89 -8.88 -3.33 9.75
C ALA A 89 -8.42 -3.59 8.30
N ASN A 90 -7.30 -2.99 7.91
CA ASN A 90 -6.70 -3.19 6.59
C ASN A 90 -5.17 -3.36 6.70
N PRO A 91 -4.59 -4.44 6.14
CA PRO A 91 -3.16 -4.74 6.24
C PRO A 91 -2.29 -3.93 5.27
N GLY A 92 -2.89 -3.20 4.34
CA GLY A 92 -2.18 -2.50 3.28
C GLY A 92 -1.91 -3.36 2.05
N GLY A 93 -0.67 -3.31 1.55
CA GLY A 93 -0.30 -3.70 0.19
C GLY A 93 -0.01 -2.46 -0.67
N PRO A 94 -0.93 -1.99 -1.56
CA PRO A 94 -2.28 -2.51 -1.81
C PRO A 94 -2.30 -3.93 -2.40
N GLY A 95 -3.46 -4.57 -2.35
CA GLY A 95 -3.62 -5.97 -2.76
C GLY A 95 -3.60 -6.98 -1.61
N GLY A 96 -3.30 -6.54 -0.38
CA GLY A 96 -3.43 -7.37 0.82
C GLY A 96 -4.90 -7.64 1.19
N SER A 97 -5.20 -8.89 1.55
CA SER A 97 -6.54 -9.31 1.96
C SER A 97 -6.85 -8.86 3.39
N GLY A 98 -7.72 -7.86 3.55
CA GLY A 98 -8.22 -7.50 4.88
C GLY A 98 -9.10 -8.60 5.48
N TYR A 99 -9.77 -9.41 4.65
CA TYR A 99 -10.45 -10.62 5.11
C TYR A 99 -9.49 -11.56 5.86
N GLU A 100 -8.34 -11.89 5.27
CA GLU A 100 -7.33 -12.75 5.91
C GLU A 100 -6.65 -12.07 7.09
N PHE A 101 -6.44 -10.74 7.04
CA PHE A 101 -5.92 -10.01 8.19
C PHE A 101 -6.83 -10.17 9.43
N ALA A 102 -8.15 -10.08 9.27
CA ALA A 102 -9.09 -10.33 10.36
C ALA A 102 -9.13 -11.80 10.82
N GLN A 103 -8.80 -12.74 9.94
CA GLN A 103 -8.70 -14.17 10.28
C GLN A 103 -7.59 -14.42 11.30
N TYR A 104 -6.47 -13.70 11.14
CA TYR A 104 -5.29 -13.80 11.99
C TYR A 104 -5.13 -12.63 12.96
N ALA A 105 -6.19 -11.85 13.19
CA ALA A 105 -6.15 -10.62 13.97
C ALA A 105 -5.48 -10.78 15.34
N GLY A 106 -5.64 -11.92 16.02
CA GLY A 106 -5.04 -12.16 17.34
C GLY A 106 -3.51 -12.28 17.35
N GLY A 107 -2.86 -12.31 16.18
CA GLY A 107 -1.41 -12.18 16.06
C GLY A 107 -0.90 -10.74 16.10
N THR A 108 -1.76 -9.75 15.85
CA THR A 108 -1.39 -8.32 15.76
C THR A 108 -2.20 -7.45 16.72
N ILE A 109 -3.51 -7.66 16.79
CA ILE A 109 -4.43 -6.92 17.65
C ILE A 109 -4.47 -7.57 19.03
N SER A 110 -4.28 -6.76 20.07
CA SER A 110 -4.17 -7.26 21.43
C SER A 110 -5.46 -7.95 21.92
N PRO A 111 -5.36 -8.84 22.91
CA PRO A 111 -6.53 -9.44 23.55
C PRO A 111 -7.50 -8.41 24.15
N SER A 112 -7.00 -7.25 24.60
CA SER A 112 -7.81 -6.20 25.22
C SER A 112 -8.71 -5.52 24.17
N VAL A 113 -8.16 -5.20 23.01
CA VAL A 113 -8.91 -4.63 21.87
C VAL A 113 -9.84 -5.66 21.27
N MET A 114 -9.40 -6.91 21.08
CA MET A 114 -10.27 -8.00 20.61
C MET A 114 -11.44 -8.32 21.57
N ALA A 115 -11.32 -8.01 22.85
CA ALA A 115 -12.43 -8.13 23.79
C ALA A 115 -13.47 -7.00 23.60
N ALA A 116 -13.02 -5.81 23.17
CA ALA A 116 -13.85 -4.62 23.03
C ALA A 116 -14.43 -4.39 21.63
N TYR A 117 -13.85 -4.98 20.58
CA TYR A 117 -14.26 -4.74 19.20
C TYR A 117 -14.68 -5.99 18.45
N ASP A 118 -15.71 -5.85 17.60
CA ASP A 118 -15.84 -6.72 16.44
C ASP A 118 -14.76 -6.29 15.43
N VAL A 119 -13.72 -7.11 15.25
CA VAL A 119 -12.68 -6.83 14.24
C VAL A 119 -13.21 -7.23 12.88
N ILE A 120 -13.37 -6.25 11.99
CA ILE A 120 -13.90 -6.42 10.64
C ILE A 120 -12.78 -6.27 9.63
N GLY A 121 -12.46 -7.36 8.96
CA GLY A 121 -11.61 -7.36 7.79
C GLY A 121 -12.44 -7.26 6.52
N PHE A 122 -11.99 -6.50 5.54
CA PHE A 122 -12.58 -6.51 4.21
C PHE A 122 -11.52 -6.61 3.13
N ASP A 123 -11.84 -7.35 2.08
CA ASP A 123 -11.06 -7.30 0.84
C ASP A 123 -11.51 -6.05 0.07
N PRO A 124 -10.64 -5.07 -0.21
CA PRO A 124 -11.02 -3.94 -1.05
C PRO A 124 -11.49 -4.38 -2.44
N ARG A 125 -12.25 -3.53 -3.15
CA ARG A 125 -12.66 -3.82 -4.54
C ARG A 125 -11.47 -4.26 -5.39
N GLY A 126 -11.63 -5.32 -6.18
CA GLY A 126 -10.54 -5.84 -7.01
C GLY A 126 -9.52 -6.70 -6.27
N VAL A 127 -9.59 -6.83 -4.94
CA VAL A 127 -8.65 -7.60 -4.12
C VAL A 127 -9.26 -8.94 -3.72
N ALA A 128 -8.49 -10.01 -3.84
CA ALA A 128 -8.77 -11.37 -3.37
C ALA A 128 -10.21 -11.83 -3.66
N ARG A 129 -11.10 -11.84 -2.66
CA ARG A 129 -12.45 -12.39 -2.79
C ARG A 129 -13.46 -11.35 -3.29
N SER A 130 -13.13 -10.07 -3.22
CA SER A 130 -14.00 -8.95 -3.62
C SER A 130 -13.83 -8.65 -5.11
N THR A 131 -14.82 -9.04 -5.92
CA THR A 131 -14.86 -8.92 -7.41
C THR A 131 -13.46 -8.68 -8.00
N PRO A 132 -12.58 -9.70 -8.02
CA PRO A 132 -11.15 -9.50 -8.14
C PRO A 132 -10.75 -8.99 -9.52
N ILE A 133 -9.79 -8.07 -9.55
CA ILE A 133 -9.13 -7.69 -10.80
C ILE A 133 -8.21 -8.83 -11.23
N ARG A 134 -8.23 -9.14 -12.53
CA ARG A 134 -7.40 -10.14 -13.17
C ARG A 134 -6.64 -9.51 -14.32
N CYS A 135 -5.34 -9.76 -14.37
CA CYS A 135 -4.44 -9.28 -15.38
C CYS A 135 -3.51 -10.40 -15.83
N LEU A 136 -2.72 -10.98 -14.92
CA LEU A 136 -1.73 -11.99 -15.27
C LEU A 136 -2.19 -13.38 -14.83
N ASP A 137 -1.81 -14.41 -15.60
CA ASP A 137 -1.80 -15.79 -15.10
C ASP A 137 -0.47 -16.12 -14.39
N GLY A 138 -0.36 -17.31 -13.78
CA GLY A 138 0.83 -17.70 -13.00
C GLY A 138 2.15 -17.55 -13.77
N PRO A 139 2.30 -18.15 -14.97
CA PRO A 139 3.49 -17.95 -15.80
C PRO A 139 3.77 -16.49 -16.18
N GLN A 140 2.73 -15.70 -16.44
CA GLN A 140 2.90 -14.27 -16.72
C GLN A 140 3.37 -13.49 -15.49
N THR A 141 2.87 -13.82 -14.29
CA THR A 141 3.35 -13.23 -13.03
C THR A 141 4.80 -13.61 -12.74
N ASP A 142 5.19 -14.87 -12.98
CA ASP A 142 6.59 -15.31 -12.89
C ASP A 142 7.50 -14.50 -13.83
N GLN A 143 7.06 -14.31 -15.08
CA GLN A 143 7.79 -13.50 -16.05
C GLN A 143 7.86 -12.03 -15.61
N PHE A 144 6.77 -11.47 -15.11
CA PHE A 144 6.70 -10.09 -14.65
C PHE A 144 7.67 -9.83 -13.48
N LEU A 145 7.60 -10.64 -12.42
CA LEU A 145 8.46 -10.50 -11.23
C LEU A 145 9.94 -10.76 -11.51
N SER A 146 10.25 -11.63 -12.48
CA SER A 146 11.63 -11.86 -12.90
C SER A 146 12.16 -10.82 -13.89
N THR A 147 11.33 -9.90 -14.38
CA THR A 147 11.71 -8.90 -15.38
C THR A 147 11.70 -7.48 -14.84
N VAL A 148 10.64 -7.09 -14.12
CA VAL A 148 10.48 -5.70 -13.64
C VAL A 148 11.52 -5.37 -12.57
N GLY A 149 12.39 -4.42 -12.91
CA GLY A 149 13.54 -4.00 -12.13
C GLY A 149 14.55 -3.29 -13.04
N ALA A 150 15.72 -2.95 -12.50
CA ALA A 150 16.73 -2.22 -13.25
C ALA A 150 17.34 -3.08 -14.38
N PRO A 151 17.20 -2.70 -15.66
CA PRO A 151 17.75 -3.46 -16.77
C PRO A 151 19.28 -3.31 -16.84
N ALA A 152 20.01 -4.41 -17.03
CA ALA A 152 21.46 -4.39 -17.20
C ALA A 152 21.90 -4.03 -18.63
N ASN A 153 20.98 -4.11 -19.61
CA ASN A 153 21.23 -3.81 -21.02
C ASN A 153 19.94 -3.48 -21.77
N ALA A 154 20.08 -3.02 -23.01
CA ALA A 154 18.96 -2.61 -23.86
C ALA A 154 17.94 -3.73 -24.15
N ALA A 155 18.36 -4.99 -24.22
CA ALA A 155 17.43 -6.10 -24.44
C ALA A 155 16.55 -6.32 -23.20
N GLN A 156 17.13 -6.27 -22.00
CA GLN A 156 16.36 -6.32 -20.75
C GLN A 156 15.44 -5.12 -20.60
N GLN A 157 15.89 -3.92 -20.99
CA GLN A 157 15.03 -2.73 -20.98
C GLN A 157 13.77 -2.93 -21.83
N GLN A 158 13.92 -3.47 -23.05
CA GLN A 158 12.78 -3.78 -23.90
C GLN A 158 11.85 -4.82 -23.28
N GLN A 159 12.38 -5.79 -22.52
CA GLN A 159 11.55 -6.75 -21.79
C GLN A 159 10.76 -6.07 -20.68
N VAL A 160 11.39 -5.17 -19.90
CA VAL A 160 10.71 -4.38 -18.86
C VAL A 160 9.57 -3.57 -19.45
N GLU A 161 9.81 -2.85 -20.55
CA GLU A 161 8.76 -2.09 -21.26
C GLU A 161 7.63 -3.00 -21.76
N GLN A 162 7.95 -4.17 -22.31
CA GLN A 162 6.97 -5.14 -22.82
C GLN A 162 6.08 -5.71 -21.71
N VAL A 163 6.65 -6.19 -20.60
CA VAL A 163 5.86 -6.75 -19.50
C VAL A 163 5.06 -5.68 -18.76
N SER A 164 5.61 -4.45 -18.65
CA SER A 164 4.92 -3.29 -18.06
C SER A 164 3.67 -2.91 -18.85
N LYS A 165 3.80 -2.80 -20.18
CA LYS A 165 2.65 -2.55 -21.07
C LYS A 165 1.66 -3.72 -21.05
N GLY A 166 2.18 -4.95 -21.09
CA GLY A 166 1.38 -6.17 -21.11
C GLY A 166 0.50 -6.33 -19.88
N LEU A 167 0.97 -5.92 -18.70
CA LEU A 167 0.18 -5.90 -17.47
C LEU A 167 -1.12 -5.09 -17.65
N GLY A 168 -0.99 -3.81 -18.02
CA GLY A 168 -2.12 -2.92 -18.20
C GLY A 168 -3.08 -3.39 -19.31
N GLU A 169 -2.55 -3.82 -20.46
CA GLU A 169 -3.35 -4.35 -21.57
C GLU A 169 -4.15 -5.60 -21.16
N ASN A 170 -3.54 -6.48 -20.37
CA ASN A 170 -4.22 -7.67 -19.88
C ASN A 170 -5.29 -7.34 -18.84
N CYS A 171 -5.03 -6.40 -17.90
CA CYS A 171 -6.05 -5.91 -16.97
C CYS A 171 -7.25 -5.35 -17.74
N GLN A 172 -7.00 -4.49 -18.73
CA GLN A 172 -8.06 -3.86 -19.53
C GLN A 172 -8.87 -4.90 -20.33
N ARG A 173 -8.24 -5.99 -20.78
CA ARG A 173 -8.89 -7.07 -21.52
C ARG A 173 -9.71 -8.01 -20.62
N LEU A 174 -9.14 -8.41 -19.48
CA LEU A 174 -9.73 -9.41 -18.58
C LEU A 174 -10.69 -8.79 -17.55
N SER A 175 -10.48 -7.52 -17.21
CA SER A 175 -11.17 -6.78 -16.16
C SER A 175 -11.53 -5.35 -16.61
N PRO A 176 -12.21 -5.16 -17.76
CA PRO A 176 -12.39 -3.85 -18.39
C PRO A 176 -13.09 -2.82 -17.51
N GLY A 177 -14.07 -3.26 -16.71
CA GLY A 177 -14.82 -2.38 -15.81
C GLY A 177 -14.07 -2.03 -14.52
N LEU A 178 -13.20 -2.91 -14.03
CA LEU A 178 -12.42 -2.72 -12.81
C LEU A 178 -11.15 -1.89 -13.05
N THR A 179 -10.50 -2.05 -14.21
CA THR A 179 -9.23 -1.39 -14.55
C THR A 179 -9.21 0.13 -14.31
N PRO A 180 -10.30 0.89 -14.54
CA PRO A 180 -10.37 2.32 -14.18
C PRO A 180 -11.01 2.62 -12.81
N ASN A 181 -11.46 1.62 -12.04
CA ASN A 181 -12.39 1.80 -10.92
C ASN A 181 -11.98 1.11 -9.61
N VAL A 182 -10.74 0.61 -9.49
CA VAL A 182 -10.25 -0.08 -8.27
C VAL A 182 -9.40 0.79 -7.33
N GLY A 183 -9.12 2.05 -7.70
CA GLY A 183 -8.27 2.95 -6.90
C GLY A 183 -8.81 3.28 -5.51
N THR A 184 -7.94 3.85 -4.67
CA THR A 184 -8.18 4.13 -3.24
C THR A 184 -9.43 4.97 -3.00
N ILE A 185 -9.69 5.98 -3.84
CA ILE A 185 -10.87 6.85 -3.66
C ILE A 185 -12.18 6.07 -3.72
N ALA A 186 -12.22 5.01 -4.54
CA ALA A 186 -13.39 4.17 -4.67
C ALA A 186 -13.48 3.20 -3.49
N ALA A 187 -12.37 2.60 -3.06
CA ALA A 187 -12.32 1.77 -1.85
C ALA A 187 -12.71 2.54 -0.57
N ALA A 188 -12.29 3.81 -0.45
CA ALA A 188 -12.69 4.68 0.66
C ALA A 188 -14.21 4.94 0.68
N ARG A 189 -14.85 5.04 -0.49
CA ARG A 189 -16.31 5.14 -0.56
C ARG A 189 -17.00 3.81 -0.21
N ASP A 190 -16.39 2.66 -0.50
CA ASP A 190 -16.90 1.36 -0.02
C ASP A 190 -16.86 1.28 1.50
N MET A 191 -15.81 1.83 2.13
CA MET A 191 -15.71 1.89 3.60
C MET A 191 -16.86 2.69 4.24
N ASP A 192 -17.38 3.72 3.57
CA ASP A 192 -18.52 4.48 4.11
C ASP A 192 -19.85 3.72 3.97
N VAL A 193 -20.03 2.97 2.88
CA VAL A 193 -21.14 2.01 2.76
C VAL A 193 -21.03 0.95 3.87
N LEU A 194 -19.84 0.37 4.06
CA LEU A 194 -19.57 -0.60 5.13
C LEU A 194 -19.89 -0.04 6.51
N ARG A 195 -19.38 1.16 6.84
CA ARG A 195 -19.65 1.86 8.11
C ARG A 195 -21.16 1.93 8.36
N HIS A 196 -21.93 2.36 7.36
CA HIS A 196 -23.38 2.47 7.48
C HIS A 196 -24.06 1.10 7.67
N LEU A 197 -23.65 0.08 6.92
CA LEU A 197 -24.20 -1.28 7.01
C LEU A 197 -23.84 -1.98 8.33
N LEU A 198 -22.75 -1.60 8.98
CA LEU A 198 -22.39 -2.03 10.33
C LEU A 198 -23.23 -1.31 11.41
N GLY A 199 -24.00 -0.29 11.05
CA GLY A 199 -24.76 0.54 11.99
C GLY A 199 -23.91 1.52 12.78
N GLU A 200 -22.69 1.79 12.32
CA GLU A 200 -21.75 2.68 13.01
C GLU A 200 -21.97 4.13 12.56
N GLU A 201 -22.09 5.07 13.51
CA GLU A 201 -22.19 6.51 13.19
C GLU A 201 -20.87 7.03 12.62
N LYS A 202 -19.75 6.63 13.25
CA LYS A 202 -18.37 6.92 12.86
C LYS A 202 -17.60 5.63 12.65
N LEU A 203 -16.70 5.61 11.69
CA LEU A 203 -15.83 4.47 11.44
C LEU A 203 -14.68 4.45 12.46
N ASN A 204 -14.45 3.33 13.13
CA ASN A 204 -13.16 3.06 13.78
C ASN A 204 -12.31 2.23 12.83
N PHE A 205 -11.04 2.60 12.68
CA PHE A 205 -10.18 2.04 11.64
C PHE A 205 -8.75 1.82 12.12
N LEU A 206 -8.22 0.63 11.85
CA LEU A 206 -6.81 0.28 11.96
C LEU A 206 -6.26 0.08 10.54
N GLY A 207 -5.46 1.03 10.06
CA GLY A 207 -4.83 0.97 8.75
C GLY A 207 -3.34 0.74 8.88
N ILE A 208 -2.83 -0.31 8.25
CA ILE A 208 -1.41 -0.63 8.22
C ILE A 208 -0.86 -0.34 6.83
N SER A 209 0.32 0.27 6.72
CA SER A 209 1.01 0.49 5.44
C SER A 209 0.14 1.26 4.43
N TYR A 210 -0.13 0.73 3.23
CA TYR A 210 -1.12 1.30 2.30
C TYR A 210 -2.52 1.55 2.93
N GLY A 211 -2.90 0.78 3.94
CA GLY A 211 -4.10 1.02 4.73
C GLY A 211 -4.13 2.41 5.35
N THR A 212 -2.97 3.02 5.64
CA THR A 212 -2.88 4.41 6.09
C THR A 212 -3.30 5.40 5.01
N PHE A 213 -2.87 5.21 3.76
CA PHE A 213 -3.31 6.03 2.63
C PHE A 213 -4.82 5.90 2.38
N LEU A 214 -5.35 4.68 2.51
CA LEU A 214 -6.79 4.42 2.44
C LEU A 214 -7.56 5.12 3.57
N GLY A 215 -7.06 5.04 4.81
CA GLY A 215 -7.64 5.73 5.96
C GLY A 215 -7.62 7.25 5.82
N LEU A 216 -6.49 7.82 5.38
CA LEU A 216 -6.36 9.26 5.12
C LEU A 216 -7.30 9.73 4.01
N THR A 217 -7.43 8.94 2.94
CA THR A 217 -8.41 9.23 1.86
C THR A 217 -9.84 9.18 2.38
N TYR A 218 -10.18 8.22 3.25
CA TYR A 218 -11.49 8.18 3.91
C TYR A 218 -11.73 9.44 4.76
N ALA A 219 -10.74 9.83 5.57
CA ALA A 219 -10.83 11.01 6.42
C ALA A 219 -10.99 12.29 5.59
N ASP A 220 -10.33 12.39 4.44
CA ASP A 220 -10.48 13.53 3.53
C ASP A 220 -11.88 13.62 2.93
N LEU A 221 -12.46 12.49 2.52
CA LEU A 221 -13.81 12.42 1.95
C LEU A 221 -14.94 12.55 2.99
N PHE A 222 -14.73 12.05 4.21
CA PHE A 222 -15.78 11.84 5.22
C PHE A 222 -15.34 12.24 6.63
N SER A 223 -14.70 13.41 6.77
CA SER A 223 -14.09 13.88 8.03
C SER A 223 -15.02 13.85 9.26
N ASP A 224 -16.32 14.10 9.08
CA ASP A 224 -17.33 14.05 10.15
C ASP A 224 -17.64 12.62 10.64
N ARG A 225 -17.30 11.61 9.83
CA ARG A 225 -17.54 10.17 10.08
C ARG A 225 -16.29 9.43 10.55
N VAL A 226 -15.20 10.15 10.83
CA VAL A 226 -14.00 9.58 11.44
C VAL A 226 -14.21 9.40 12.95
N GLY A 227 -14.01 8.16 13.42
CA GLY A 227 -13.99 7.75 14.83
C GLY A 227 -12.57 7.57 15.33
N ARG A 228 -12.26 6.40 15.90
CA ARG A 228 -10.90 6.06 16.37
C ARG A 228 -10.07 5.54 15.20
N PHE A 229 -9.17 6.36 14.69
CA PHE A 229 -8.26 6.00 13.60
C PHE A 229 -6.84 5.82 14.12
N VAL A 230 -6.26 4.65 13.84
CA VAL A 230 -4.85 4.33 14.08
C VAL A 230 -4.24 3.94 12.74
N LEU A 231 -3.23 4.69 12.33
CA LEU A 231 -2.55 4.55 11.05
C LEU A 231 -1.08 4.27 11.31
N ASP A 232 -0.64 3.04 11.03
CA ASP A 232 0.71 2.55 11.31
C ASP A 232 1.47 2.23 10.03
N GLY A 233 2.68 2.77 9.88
CA GLY A 233 3.40 2.79 8.61
C GLY A 233 2.77 3.78 7.63
N VAL A 234 2.91 5.07 7.93
CA VAL A 234 2.14 6.15 7.27
C VAL A 234 2.68 6.51 5.89
N ILE A 235 1.80 6.45 4.88
CA ILE A 235 2.07 6.97 3.53
C ILE A 235 1.56 8.41 3.43
N ASP A 236 2.42 9.32 2.98
CA ASP A 236 2.07 10.72 2.74
C ASP A 236 1.24 10.88 1.45
N PRO A 237 -0.02 11.35 1.54
CA PRO A 237 -0.90 11.53 0.39
C PRO A 237 -0.49 12.69 -0.53
N ALA A 238 0.38 13.59 -0.07
CA ALA A 238 0.87 14.72 -0.85
C ALA A 238 1.99 14.34 -1.83
N LEU A 239 2.60 13.15 -1.67
CA LEU A 239 3.70 12.71 -2.52
C LEU A 239 3.22 12.19 -3.87
N SER A 240 3.91 12.61 -4.93
CA SER A 240 3.78 12.03 -6.27
C SER A 240 4.26 10.59 -6.32
N SER A 241 3.88 9.87 -7.39
CA SER A 241 4.30 8.48 -7.61
C SER A 241 5.83 8.32 -7.55
N SER A 242 6.55 9.24 -8.20
CA SER A 242 8.01 9.26 -8.20
C SER A 242 8.61 9.54 -6.82
N GLU A 243 8.00 10.42 -6.02
CA GLU A 243 8.47 10.72 -4.66
C GLU A 243 8.23 9.56 -3.68
N VAL A 244 7.12 8.83 -3.82
CA VAL A 244 6.86 7.61 -3.05
C VAL A 244 7.92 6.55 -3.37
N ALA A 245 8.12 6.23 -4.65
CA ALA A 245 9.12 5.25 -5.08
C ALA A 245 10.55 5.65 -4.67
N ARG A 246 10.86 6.95 -4.73
CA ARG A 246 12.15 7.49 -4.28
C ARG A 246 12.33 7.33 -2.76
N GLY A 247 11.32 7.70 -1.97
CA GLY A 247 11.38 7.58 -0.51
C GLY A 247 11.55 6.14 -0.06
N GLN A 248 10.87 5.19 -0.69
CA GLN A 248 11.10 3.76 -0.46
C GLN A 248 12.51 3.33 -0.83
N ALA A 249 13.06 3.80 -1.96
CA ALA A 249 14.42 3.43 -2.35
C ALA A 249 15.45 3.89 -1.32
N ASP A 250 15.31 5.11 -0.81
CA ASP A 250 16.16 5.63 0.26
C ASP A 250 15.91 4.87 1.59
N GLY A 251 14.66 4.56 1.93
CA GLY A 251 14.28 3.78 3.12
C GLY A 251 14.88 2.37 3.14
N PHE A 252 14.69 1.60 2.07
CA PHE A 252 15.31 0.28 1.92
C PHE A 252 16.84 0.35 1.90
N GLN A 253 17.44 1.39 1.32
CA GLN A 253 18.88 1.56 1.39
C GLN A 253 19.36 1.74 2.84
N VAL A 254 18.63 2.54 3.65
CA VAL A 254 18.93 2.69 5.07
C VAL A 254 18.79 1.37 5.80
N ALA A 255 17.70 0.61 5.60
CA ALA A 255 17.53 -0.70 6.24
C ALA A 255 18.62 -1.71 5.83
N LEU A 256 19.01 -1.74 4.56
CA LEU A 256 20.11 -2.57 4.09
C LEU A 256 21.44 -2.17 4.75
N ASP A 257 21.70 -0.87 4.87
CA ASP A 257 22.89 -0.35 5.54
C ASP A 257 22.93 -0.76 7.03
N ARG A 258 21.76 -0.81 7.68
CA ARG A 258 21.61 -1.25 9.07
C ARG A 258 21.80 -2.75 9.22
N PHE A 259 21.20 -3.57 8.35
CA PHE A 259 21.47 -5.00 8.24
C PHE A 259 22.97 -5.30 8.05
N ILE A 260 23.64 -4.58 7.15
CA ILE A 260 25.09 -4.76 6.90
C ILE A 260 25.90 -4.41 8.16
N ALA A 261 25.51 -3.35 8.89
CA ALA A 261 26.19 -2.96 10.12
C ALA A 261 25.94 -3.95 11.28
N ASP A 262 24.78 -4.59 11.29
CA ASP A 262 24.41 -5.59 12.28
C ASP A 262 25.08 -6.95 12.02
N CYS A 263 25.14 -7.37 10.75
CA CYS A 263 25.59 -8.70 10.33
C CYS A 263 26.87 -9.19 11.03
N PRO A 264 27.99 -8.42 11.12
CA PRO A 264 29.23 -8.89 11.75
C PRO A 264 29.12 -9.27 13.25
N LYS A 265 28.03 -8.90 13.93
CA LYS A 265 27.74 -9.34 15.30
C LYS A 265 27.32 -10.80 15.37
N HIS A 266 26.97 -11.41 14.24
CA HIS A 266 26.49 -12.78 14.13
C HIS A 266 27.53 -13.69 13.45
N GLN A 267 27.66 -14.92 13.95
CA GLN A 267 28.67 -15.90 13.49
C GLN A 267 28.43 -16.39 12.05
N ASP A 268 27.18 -16.31 11.58
CA ASP A 268 26.72 -16.72 10.26
C ASP A 268 26.77 -15.58 9.22
N CYS A 269 27.38 -14.44 9.55
CA CYS A 269 27.46 -13.30 8.64
C CYS A 269 28.23 -13.64 7.35
N PRO A 270 27.61 -13.53 6.15
CA PRO A 270 28.31 -13.78 4.89
C PRO A 270 29.03 -12.56 4.33
N LEU A 271 28.91 -11.40 4.98
CA LEU A 271 29.41 -10.13 4.47
C LEU A 271 30.85 -9.85 4.96
N PRO A 272 31.72 -9.33 4.07
CA PRO A 272 33.08 -9.00 4.45
C PRO A 272 33.17 -7.61 5.09
N GLY A 273 34.13 -7.45 5.99
CA GLY A 273 34.68 -6.15 6.37
C GLY A 273 33.68 -5.18 6.99
N ASP A 274 33.79 -3.91 6.61
CA ASP A 274 32.92 -2.83 7.06
C ASP A 274 31.71 -2.64 6.14
N LYS A 275 30.87 -1.64 6.47
CA LYS A 275 29.68 -1.27 5.69
C LYS A 275 29.95 -1.11 4.19
N GLY A 276 31.06 -0.47 3.83
CA GLY A 276 31.40 -0.24 2.42
C GLY A 276 31.74 -1.52 1.68
N ALA A 277 32.48 -2.43 2.33
CA ALA A 277 32.80 -3.73 1.79
C ALA A 277 31.56 -4.64 1.66
N GLY A 278 30.67 -4.64 2.66
CA GLY A 278 29.40 -5.36 2.62
C GLY A 278 28.49 -4.90 1.48
N LEU A 279 28.29 -3.58 1.35
CA LEU A 279 27.48 -3.01 0.27
C LEU A 279 28.07 -3.31 -1.11
N THR A 280 29.40 -3.18 -1.26
CA THR A 280 30.10 -3.53 -2.50
C THR A 280 29.91 -4.99 -2.86
N LYS A 281 29.97 -5.90 -1.88
CA LYS A 281 29.78 -7.33 -2.09
C LYS A 281 28.36 -7.64 -2.60
N ILE A 282 27.34 -7.06 -1.99
CA ILE A 282 25.94 -7.24 -2.40
C ILE A 282 25.70 -6.67 -3.80
N ASN A 283 26.08 -5.42 -4.05
CA ASN A 283 25.85 -4.78 -5.35
C ASN A 283 26.64 -5.44 -6.49
N SER A 284 27.85 -5.93 -6.23
CA SER A 284 28.63 -6.68 -7.23
C SER A 284 27.95 -8.01 -7.56
N TRP A 285 27.45 -8.73 -6.54
CA TRP A 285 26.70 -9.96 -6.74
C TRP A 285 25.41 -9.73 -7.53
N LEU A 286 24.61 -8.71 -7.16
CA LEU A 286 23.40 -8.33 -7.90
C LEU A 286 23.71 -7.98 -9.36
N THR A 287 24.82 -7.28 -9.61
CA THR A 287 25.27 -6.94 -10.98
C THR A 287 25.64 -8.19 -11.78
N GLU A 288 26.34 -9.15 -11.17
CA GLU A 288 26.72 -10.40 -11.82
C GLU A 288 25.50 -11.24 -12.20
N ILE A 289 24.56 -11.44 -11.27
CA ILE A 289 23.36 -12.27 -11.51
C ILE A 289 22.34 -11.60 -12.44
N ALA A 290 22.48 -10.30 -12.72
CA ALA A 290 21.66 -9.61 -13.70
C ALA A 290 21.92 -10.10 -15.13
N THR A 291 23.16 -10.50 -15.44
CA THR A 291 23.55 -11.05 -16.76
C THR A 291 23.80 -12.54 -16.74
N SER A 292 24.11 -13.10 -15.57
CA SER A 292 24.40 -14.52 -15.38
C SER A 292 23.58 -15.07 -14.19
N PRO A 293 22.26 -15.29 -14.36
CA PRO A 293 21.40 -15.81 -13.29
C PRO A 293 21.96 -17.10 -12.68
N ILE A 294 21.86 -17.23 -11.36
CA ILE A 294 22.37 -18.39 -10.63
C ILE A 294 21.29 -19.46 -10.47
N ARG A 295 21.71 -20.71 -10.25
CA ARG A 295 20.80 -21.84 -10.10
C ARG A 295 19.98 -21.70 -8.82
N ALA A 296 18.66 -21.83 -8.92
CA ALA A 296 17.75 -21.98 -7.77
C ALA A 296 16.87 -23.21 -7.98
N GLU A 297 16.06 -23.20 -9.05
CA GLU A 297 15.31 -24.35 -9.56
C GLU A 297 15.67 -24.65 -11.03
N PRO A 298 15.28 -25.81 -11.60
CA PRO A 298 15.62 -26.17 -12.98
C PRO A 298 15.19 -25.13 -14.03
N ASP A 299 13.99 -24.59 -13.90
CA ASP A 299 13.38 -23.66 -14.88
C ASP A 299 13.16 -22.25 -14.31
N ARG A 300 13.60 -21.99 -13.07
CA ARG A 300 13.51 -20.69 -12.38
C ARG A 300 14.86 -20.36 -11.74
N PRO A 301 15.82 -19.81 -12.51
CA PRO A 301 17.06 -19.32 -11.93
C PRO A 301 16.80 -18.04 -11.13
N LEU A 302 17.64 -17.78 -10.13
CA LEU A 302 17.62 -16.51 -9.40
C LEU A 302 18.38 -15.46 -10.22
N ASN A 303 17.68 -14.40 -10.61
CA ASN A 303 18.24 -13.24 -11.27
C ASN A 303 18.13 -12.00 -10.35
N ARG A 304 18.58 -10.84 -10.85
CA ARG A 304 18.62 -9.59 -10.07
C ARG A 304 17.25 -9.12 -9.56
N PRO A 305 16.19 -8.97 -10.38
CA PRO A 305 14.87 -8.58 -9.89
C PRO A 305 14.33 -9.49 -8.77
N LEU A 306 14.48 -10.80 -8.90
CA LEU A 306 14.05 -11.74 -7.86
C LEU A 306 14.91 -11.60 -6.59
N ALA A 307 16.23 -11.49 -6.73
CA ALA A 307 17.11 -11.29 -5.58
C ALA A 307 16.82 -9.98 -4.83
N VAL A 308 16.53 -8.90 -5.54
CA VAL A 308 16.12 -7.62 -4.94
C VAL A 308 14.80 -7.77 -4.18
N ASN A 309 13.81 -8.47 -4.74
CA ASN A 309 12.56 -8.75 -4.02
C ASN A 309 12.78 -9.55 -2.73
N GLY A 310 13.67 -10.55 -2.76
CA GLY A 310 14.01 -11.32 -1.57
C GLY A 310 14.77 -10.51 -0.51
N ILE A 311 15.63 -9.57 -0.94
CA ILE A 311 16.26 -8.61 -0.02
C ILE A 311 15.19 -7.67 0.56
N ILE A 312 14.34 -7.07 -0.28
CA ILE A 312 13.25 -6.19 0.15
C ILE A 312 12.39 -6.88 1.20
N SER A 313 11.90 -8.09 0.93
CA SER A 313 11.01 -8.81 1.84
C SER A 313 11.63 -9.05 3.21
N SER A 314 12.94 -9.34 3.25
CA SER A 314 13.67 -9.57 4.49
C SER A 314 13.95 -8.33 5.32
N LEU A 315 13.92 -7.14 4.71
CA LEU A 315 14.21 -5.88 5.40
C LEU A 315 12.98 -5.31 6.13
N TYR A 316 11.80 -5.92 5.96
CA TYR A 316 10.59 -5.55 6.69
C TYR A 316 10.66 -5.85 8.19
N ASP A 317 11.47 -6.83 8.60
CA ASP A 317 11.55 -7.31 9.98
C ASP A 317 12.98 -7.78 10.30
N GLU A 318 13.56 -7.25 11.38
CA GLU A 318 14.89 -7.65 11.84
C GLU A 318 14.89 -8.96 12.63
N GLY A 319 13.75 -9.35 13.22
CA GLY A 319 13.63 -10.54 14.05
C GLY A 319 13.77 -11.84 13.26
N GLU A 320 12.97 -11.99 12.20
CA GLU A 320 12.95 -13.19 11.36
C GLU A 320 13.58 -12.94 9.97
N GLY A 321 13.37 -11.75 9.41
CA GLY A 321 13.82 -11.41 8.05
C GLY A 321 15.34 -11.36 7.92
N TRP A 322 16.03 -10.66 8.81
CA TRP A 322 17.50 -10.52 8.74
C TRP A 322 18.25 -11.85 8.90
N PRO A 323 17.90 -12.76 9.83
CA PRO A 323 18.46 -14.10 9.86
C PRO A 323 18.29 -14.87 8.55
N GLN A 324 17.11 -14.83 7.94
CA GLN A 324 16.86 -15.49 6.65
C GLN A 324 17.73 -14.87 5.54
N LEU A 325 17.89 -13.55 5.54
CA LEU A 325 18.73 -12.85 4.58
C LEU A 325 20.21 -13.28 4.68
N ARG A 326 20.75 -13.46 5.88
CA ARG A 326 22.14 -13.96 6.06
C ARG A 326 22.31 -15.34 5.41
N VAL A 327 21.37 -16.25 5.64
CA VAL A 327 21.38 -17.60 5.04
C VAL A 327 21.29 -17.51 3.51
N ALA A 328 20.37 -16.70 2.99
CA ALA A 328 20.15 -16.56 1.55
C ALA A 328 21.34 -15.92 0.83
N LEU A 329 21.96 -14.89 1.41
CA LEU A 329 23.17 -14.27 0.86
C LEU A 329 24.36 -15.22 0.90
N ALA A 330 24.56 -15.97 2.00
CA ALA A 330 25.63 -16.95 2.12
C ALA A 330 25.56 -18.02 1.01
N ALA A 331 24.37 -18.55 0.76
CA ALA A 331 24.12 -19.51 -0.31
C ALA A 331 24.26 -18.87 -1.71
N GLY A 332 23.70 -17.67 -1.89
CA GLY A 332 23.74 -16.93 -3.15
C GLY A 332 25.16 -16.61 -3.61
N PHE A 333 26.05 -16.21 -2.68
CA PHE A 333 27.46 -15.97 -2.97
C PHE A 333 28.25 -17.23 -3.37
N GLN A 334 27.69 -18.42 -3.11
CA GLN A 334 28.25 -19.71 -3.53
C GLN A 334 27.52 -20.27 -4.77
N GLY A 335 26.66 -19.48 -5.41
CA GLY A 335 25.94 -19.87 -6.64
C GLY A 335 24.67 -20.67 -6.40
N ASN A 336 24.18 -20.75 -5.16
CA ASN A 336 22.90 -21.38 -4.82
C ASN A 336 21.85 -20.32 -4.49
N GLY A 337 21.00 -20.00 -5.47
CA GLY A 337 19.92 -19.02 -5.34
C GLY A 337 18.64 -19.55 -4.69
N LYS A 338 18.57 -20.85 -4.34
CA LYS A 338 17.35 -21.48 -3.86
C LYS A 338 16.76 -20.82 -2.60
N PRO A 339 17.53 -20.55 -1.53
CA PRO A 339 16.95 -19.96 -0.32
C PRO A 339 16.37 -18.56 -0.56
N MET A 340 17.01 -17.75 -1.43
CA MET A 340 16.48 -16.45 -1.82
C MET A 340 15.19 -16.58 -2.63
N LEU A 341 15.12 -17.55 -3.54
CA LEU A 341 13.90 -17.80 -4.32
C LEU A 341 12.73 -18.26 -3.44
N GLU A 342 12.99 -19.06 -2.42
CA GLU A 342 11.97 -19.48 -1.44
C GLU A 342 11.43 -18.27 -0.64
N MET A 343 12.28 -17.31 -0.28
CA MET A 343 11.85 -16.05 0.35
C MET A 343 10.97 -15.21 -0.58
N VAL A 344 11.34 -15.14 -1.88
CA VAL A 344 10.51 -14.45 -2.89
C VAL A 344 9.15 -15.13 -3.02
N ASP A 345 9.12 -16.46 -3.13
CA ASP A 345 7.88 -17.22 -3.30
C ASP A 345 6.94 -17.05 -2.10
N SER A 346 7.50 -17.04 -0.88
CA SER A 346 6.73 -16.73 0.34
C SER A 346 6.18 -15.30 0.32
N PHE A 347 7.00 -14.32 -0.06
CA PHE A 347 6.60 -12.91 -0.11
C PHE A 347 5.52 -12.63 -1.16
N THR A 348 5.62 -13.24 -2.34
CA THR A 348 4.67 -13.02 -3.44
C THR A 348 3.51 -14.00 -3.42
N GLY A 349 3.48 -14.94 -2.48
CA GLY A 349 2.42 -15.95 -2.35
C GLY A 349 2.42 -17.01 -3.45
N ARG A 350 3.55 -17.24 -4.11
CA ARG A 350 3.68 -18.24 -5.18
C ARG A 350 3.68 -19.65 -4.60
N GLN A 351 2.88 -20.54 -5.17
CA GLN A 351 2.72 -21.92 -4.76
C GLN A 351 3.66 -22.87 -5.53
N PRO A 352 3.92 -24.09 -5.02
CA PRO A 352 4.78 -25.07 -5.69
C PRO A 352 4.32 -25.48 -7.09
N ASP A 353 3.02 -25.36 -7.39
CA ASP A 353 2.45 -25.66 -8.72
C ASP A 353 2.54 -24.47 -9.72
N GLY A 354 3.13 -23.35 -9.30
CA GLY A 354 3.26 -22.13 -10.10
C GLY A 354 2.02 -21.24 -10.11
N SER A 355 0.97 -21.60 -9.37
CA SER A 355 -0.13 -20.68 -9.09
C SER A 355 0.28 -19.66 -8.01
N TYR A 356 -0.52 -18.61 -7.87
CA TYR A 356 -0.38 -17.61 -6.81
C TYR A 356 -1.59 -17.73 -5.88
N ARG A 357 -1.36 -17.58 -4.57
CA ARG A 357 -2.40 -17.73 -3.54
C ARG A 357 -3.61 -16.82 -3.79
N ASP A 358 -3.32 -15.60 -4.24
CA ASP A 358 -4.28 -14.54 -4.48
C ASP A 358 -3.84 -13.69 -5.69
N ASN A 359 -4.54 -12.60 -5.94
CA ASN A 359 -4.26 -11.66 -7.03
C ASN A 359 -3.52 -10.40 -6.55
N ALA A 360 -2.76 -10.46 -5.46
CA ALA A 360 -2.15 -9.28 -4.85
C ALA A 360 -1.27 -8.48 -5.82
N ILE A 361 -0.53 -9.13 -6.72
CA ILE A 361 0.31 -8.45 -7.72
C ILE A 361 -0.55 -7.66 -8.72
N ASP A 362 -1.62 -8.27 -9.25
CA ASP A 362 -2.54 -7.57 -10.16
C ASP A 362 -3.17 -6.36 -9.47
N ALA A 363 -3.64 -6.55 -8.23
CA ALA A 363 -4.27 -5.50 -7.44
C ALA A 363 -3.29 -4.38 -7.04
N LEU A 364 -2.06 -4.72 -6.66
CA LEU A 364 -1.01 -3.76 -6.27
C LEU A 364 -0.82 -2.70 -7.35
N TYR A 365 -0.58 -3.13 -8.59
CA TYR A 365 -0.39 -2.21 -9.70
C TYR A 365 -1.71 -1.53 -10.10
N ALA A 366 -2.82 -2.26 -10.16
CA ALA A 366 -4.08 -1.66 -10.56
C ALA A 366 -4.54 -0.54 -9.62
N VAL A 367 -4.29 -0.67 -8.33
CA VAL A 367 -4.61 0.36 -7.33
C VAL A 367 -3.58 1.48 -7.41
N THR A 368 -2.29 1.17 -7.30
CA THR A 368 -1.22 2.19 -7.21
C THR A 368 -1.19 3.09 -8.45
N CYS A 369 -1.41 2.53 -9.64
CA CYS A 369 -1.41 3.30 -10.88
C CYS A 369 -2.66 4.19 -11.04
N LEU A 370 -3.75 3.89 -10.31
CA LEU A 370 -4.93 4.76 -10.23
C LEU A 370 -4.82 5.80 -9.10
N ASP A 371 -3.94 5.62 -8.13
CA ASP A 371 -3.85 6.51 -6.97
C ASP A 371 -3.01 7.75 -7.22
N ARG A 372 -2.06 7.69 -8.16
CA ARG A 372 -1.17 8.80 -8.47
C ARG A 372 -0.86 8.83 -9.96
N PRO A 373 -0.89 10.00 -10.61
CA PRO A 373 -0.49 10.10 -11.99
C PRO A 373 1.00 9.80 -12.14
N ASP A 374 1.35 9.00 -13.14
CA ASP A 374 2.71 8.81 -13.62
C ASP A 374 2.76 8.90 -15.15
N ARG A 375 3.81 9.51 -15.67
CA ARG A 375 4.05 9.74 -17.10
C ARG A 375 5.51 9.55 -17.50
N ALA A 376 6.34 8.99 -16.62
CA ALA A 376 7.75 8.74 -16.94
C ALA A 376 7.87 7.67 -18.03
N ASP A 377 8.37 8.05 -19.21
CA ASP A 377 8.77 7.08 -20.22
C ASP A 377 10.10 6.39 -19.84
N ALA A 378 10.50 5.38 -20.60
CA ALA A 378 11.72 4.63 -20.32
C ALA A 378 12.99 5.50 -20.22
N ALA A 379 13.07 6.60 -20.97
CA ALA A 379 14.23 7.50 -20.91
C ALA A 379 14.21 8.35 -19.63
N ALA A 380 13.04 8.86 -19.24
CA ALA A 380 12.85 9.56 -17.96
C ALA A 380 13.11 8.62 -16.78
N THR A 381 12.62 7.38 -16.84
CA THR A 381 12.87 6.34 -15.84
C THR A 381 14.36 6.03 -15.70
N GLN A 382 15.09 5.91 -16.81
CA GLN A 382 16.55 5.70 -16.75
C GLN A 382 17.29 6.89 -16.11
N ALA A 383 16.83 8.13 -16.36
CA ALA A 383 17.40 9.32 -15.72
C ALA A 383 17.14 9.31 -14.21
N LEU A 384 15.92 8.98 -13.76
CA LEU A 384 15.58 8.80 -12.35
C LEU A 384 16.42 7.69 -11.71
N ALA A 385 16.53 6.52 -12.34
CA ALA A 385 17.34 5.40 -11.86
C ALA A 385 18.80 5.83 -11.63
N SER A 386 19.39 6.57 -12.57
CA SER A 386 20.77 7.06 -12.48
C SER A 386 20.92 8.12 -11.37
N ASP A 387 19.90 8.94 -11.16
CA ASP A 387 19.86 9.94 -10.11
C ASP A 387 19.78 9.31 -8.72
N TRP A 388 18.88 8.33 -8.56
CA TRP A 388 18.58 7.68 -7.30
C TRP A 388 19.68 6.75 -6.83
N ALA A 389 20.42 6.14 -7.78
CA ALA A 389 21.61 5.33 -7.48
C ALA A 389 22.68 6.07 -6.65
N ARG A 390 22.67 7.41 -6.62
CA ARG A 390 23.66 8.20 -5.87
C ARG A 390 23.47 8.14 -4.36
N THR A 391 22.25 7.91 -3.89
CA THR A 391 21.93 7.79 -2.45
C THR A 391 21.41 6.41 -2.08
N ALA A 392 20.69 5.77 -3.01
CA ALA A 392 20.14 4.42 -2.89
C ALA A 392 20.75 3.51 -3.97
N SER A 393 22.02 3.17 -3.84
CA SER A 393 22.76 2.42 -4.86
C SER A 393 22.17 1.05 -5.20
N THR A 394 21.54 0.38 -4.22
CA THR A 394 20.95 -0.95 -4.38
C THR A 394 19.52 -0.86 -4.92
N PHE A 395 18.70 0.05 -4.37
CA PHE A 395 17.26 0.07 -4.63
C PHE A 395 16.78 1.22 -5.53
N GLY A 396 17.55 2.30 -5.68
CA GLY A 396 17.20 3.46 -6.48
C GLY A 396 16.85 3.09 -7.93
N PRO A 397 17.76 2.43 -8.66
CA PRO A 397 17.45 1.93 -10.00
C PRO A 397 16.26 0.97 -10.03
N GLU A 398 16.15 0.08 -9.06
CA GLU A 398 15.12 -0.96 -9.03
C GLU A 398 13.73 -0.36 -8.90
N LEU A 399 13.52 0.54 -7.93
CA LEU A 399 12.21 1.15 -7.68
C LEU A 399 11.87 2.23 -8.70
N ALA A 400 12.86 2.86 -9.35
CA ALA A 400 12.59 3.72 -10.49
C ALA A 400 11.97 2.92 -11.64
N TRP A 401 12.58 1.79 -12.02
CA TRP A 401 12.07 0.91 -13.08
C TRP A 401 10.82 0.14 -12.67
N GLY A 402 10.66 -0.19 -11.38
CA GLY A 402 9.45 -0.78 -10.81
C GLY A 402 8.20 0.08 -10.96
N ASN A 403 8.35 1.40 -11.12
CA ASN A 403 7.24 2.33 -11.30
C ASN A 403 6.74 2.44 -12.75
N LEU A 404 7.54 1.99 -13.73
CA LEU A 404 7.23 2.11 -15.16
C LEU A 404 5.86 1.51 -15.57
N PRO A 405 5.38 0.38 -14.99
CA PRO A 405 4.05 -0.13 -15.28
C PRO A 405 2.93 0.90 -15.10
N CYS A 406 3.06 1.84 -14.15
CA CYS A 406 2.05 2.88 -13.93
C CYS A 406 2.06 3.98 -14.99
N ALA A 407 3.22 4.33 -15.52
CA ALA A 407 3.30 5.25 -16.66
C ALA A 407 2.70 4.66 -17.95
N MET A 408 2.57 3.34 -18.02
CA MET A 408 1.96 2.60 -19.13
C MET A 408 0.53 2.13 -18.85
N TRP A 409 -0.06 2.53 -17.71
CA TRP A 409 -1.40 2.09 -17.33
C TRP A 409 -2.47 2.65 -18.29
N PRO A 410 -3.46 1.85 -18.73
CA PRO A 410 -4.40 2.26 -19.77
C PRO A 410 -5.51 3.20 -19.28
N ALA A 411 -5.65 3.39 -17.97
CA ALA A 411 -6.64 4.27 -17.35
C ALA A 411 -5.95 5.46 -16.66
N PRO A 412 -6.59 6.65 -16.65
CA PRO A 412 -6.04 7.79 -15.92
C PRO A 412 -6.10 7.55 -14.41
N ALA A 413 -5.14 8.13 -13.68
CA ALA A 413 -5.23 8.21 -12.22
C ALA A 413 -6.51 8.94 -11.78
N THR A 414 -7.03 8.52 -10.63
CA THR A 414 -8.28 8.96 -10.01
C THR A 414 -8.08 9.91 -8.84
N LEU A 415 -6.83 10.07 -8.40
CA LEU A 415 -6.41 10.95 -7.33
C LEU A 415 -5.21 11.79 -7.78
N ASP A 416 -5.21 13.05 -7.35
CA ASP A 416 -4.04 13.93 -7.45
C ASP A 416 -3.39 14.04 -6.07
N PRO A 417 -2.06 14.00 -5.95
CA PRO A 417 -1.36 14.16 -4.67
C PRO A 417 -1.69 15.50 -4.03
N HIS A 418 -2.12 15.47 -2.77
CA HIS A 418 -2.41 16.66 -1.99
C HIS A 418 -2.36 16.36 -0.48
N PRO A 419 -2.09 17.38 0.35
CA PRO A 419 -2.04 17.19 1.80
C PRO A 419 -3.44 16.99 2.38
N VAL A 420 -3.56 16.09 3.36
CA VAL A 420 -4.83 15.86 4.07
C VAL A 420 -4.93 16.84 5.24
N THR A 421 -5.80 17.84 5.08
CA THR A 421 -5.92 19.00 6.01
C THR A 421 -7.23 19.02 6.80
N VAL A 422 -7.87 17.85 6.91
CA VAL A 422 -9.17 17.72 7.58
C VAL A 422 -9.09 17.79 9.10
N SER A 423 -10.16 18.29 9.72
CA SER A 423 -10.34 18.27 11.16
C SER A 423 -11.30 17.15 11.56
N THR A 424 -10.86 16.27 12.45
CA THR A 424 -11.63 15.14 12.98
C THR A 424 -12.04 15.42 14.45
N SER A 425 -13.09 14.74 14.93
CA SER A 425 -13.57 14.92 16.32
C SER A 425 -12.64 14.31 17.38
N LEU A 426 -11.96 13.22 17.02
CA LEU A 426 -10.90 12.59 17.81
C LEU A 426 -9.58 12.76 17.07
N PRO A 427 -8.44 12.81 17.78
CA PRO A 427 -7.14 12.81 17.13
C PRO A 427 -6.95 11.52 16.32
N VAL A 428 -6.37 11.64 15.12
CA VAL A 428 -5.86 10.49 14.38
C VAL A 428 -4.52 10.08 14.98
N ILE A 429 -4.35 8.80 15.34
CA ILE A 429 -3.07 8.28 15.81
C ILE A 429 -2.25 7.86 14.60
N LEU A 430 -1.04 8.40 14.51
CA LEU A 430 -0.04 8.05 13.52
C LEU A 430 1.06 7.28 14.26
N VAL A 431 1.41 6.09 13.79
CA VAL A 431 2.57 5.34 14.29
C VAL A 431 3.64 5.37 13.20
N GLY A 432 4.83 5.82 13.58
CA GLY A 432 5.98 5.91 12.67
C GLY A 432 7.21 5.24 13.27
N THR A 433 7.67 4.17 12.62
CA THR A 433 8.91 3.47 12.97
C THR A 433 10.11 4.22 12.38
N ARG A 434 11.14 4.44 13.20
CA ARG A 434 12.25 5.36 12.91
C ARG A 434 13.00 4.98 11.64
N TYR A 435 13.28 3.69 11.44
CA TYR A 435 14.02 3.16 10.30
C TYR A 435 13.14 2.31 9.38
N ASP A 436 11.84 2.62 9.32
CA ASP A 436 10.91 1.94 8.41
C ASP A 436 11.35 2.07 6.95
N PRO A 437 11.63 0.95 6.25
CA PRO A 437 12.09 0.99 4.87
C PRO A 437 10.98 1.26 3.85
N ALA A 438 9.74 0.85 4.15
CA ALA A 438 8.63 0.84 3.22
C ALA A 438 7.77 2.11 3.33
N THR A 439 7.66 2.66 4.54
CA THR A 439 6.99 3.92 4.83
C THR A 439 7.86 4.78 5.75
N PRO A 440 8.90 5.44 5.19
CA PRO A 440 9.89 6.16 5.99
C PRO A 440 9.28 7.12 7.00
N TYR A 441 9.85 7.19 8.22
CA TYR A 441 9.37 8.06 9.30
C TYR A 441 9.10 9.52 8.88
N ALA A 442 9.89 10.04 7.94
CA ALA A 442 9.69 11.39 7.39
C ALA A 442 8.29 11.61 6.81
N TRP A 443 7.63 10.56 6.31
CA TRP A 443 6.25 10.62 5.82
C TRP A 443 5.25 10.74 6.96
N ALA A 444 5.41 9.97 8.04
CA ALA A 444 4.58 10.12 9.24
C ALA A 444 4.74 11.52 9.87
N ASP A 445 5.96 12.03 9.95
CA ASP A 445 6.26 13.40 10.38
C ASP A 445 5.63 14.45 9.45
N ALA A 446 5.72 14.28 8.13
CA ALA A 446 5.07 15.17 7.16
C ALA A 446 3.54 15.17 7.33
N VAL A 447 2.91 14.01 7.42
CA VAL A 447 1.47 13.86 7.63
C VAL A 447 1.02 14.45 8.98
N SER A 448 1.83 14.31 10.04
CA SER A 448 1.55 14.94 11.35
C SER A 448 1.51 16.48 11.27
N LYS A 449 2.15 17.08 10.27
CA LYS A 449 2.11 18.54 10.00
C LYS A 449 0.94 18.93 9.10
N GLN A 450 0.41 17.99 8.31
CA GLN A 450 -0.75 18.19 7.44
C GLN A 450 -2.07 18.08 8.21
N LEU A 451 -2.18 17.10 9.12
CA LEU A 451 -3.38 16.83 9.92
C LEU A 451 -3.40 17.66 11.21
N PRO A 452 -4.33 18.62 11.39
CA PRO A 452 -4.32 19.48 12.58
C PRO A 452 -4.59 18.76 13.90
N ASN A 453 -5.42 17.70 13.89
CA ASN A 453 -5.80 16.94 15.07
C ASN A 453 -5.23 15.51 15.01
N ASN A 454 -3.96 15.35 15.39
CA ASN A 454 -3.28 14.06 15.40
C ASN A 454 -2.43 13.84 16.66
N ARG A 455 -1.94 12.61 16.83
CA ARG A 455 -0.74 12.31 17.62
C ARG A 455 0.17 11.38 16.85
N LEU A 456 1.43 11.80 16.66
CA LEU A 456 2.50 10.93 16.18
C LEU A 456 3.16 10.22 17.36
N LEU A 457 3.05 8.89 17.37
CA LEU A 457 3.80 7.99 18.23
C LEU A 457 5.01 7.48 17.45
N THR A 458 6.21 7.73 17.98
CA THR A 458 7.45 7.27 17.36
C THR A 458 7.87 5.93 17.95
N TYR A 459 8.16 4.95 17.10
CA TYR A 459 8.82 3.71 17.50
C TYR A 459 10.29 3.77 17.06
N GLU A 460 11.22 3.80 18.01
CA GLU A 460 12.66 3.94 17.76
C GLU A 460 13.31 2.60 17.44
N ASP A 461 12.97 2.05 16.27
CA ASP A 461 13.46 0.74 15.86
C ASP A 461 13.59 0.57 14.33
N ASP A 462 14.11 -0.59 13.95
CA ASP A 462 14.09 -1.15 12.60
C ASP A 462 12.77 -1.85 12.29
N GLY A 463 12.50 -2.04 11.00
CA GLY A 463 11.33 -2.77 10.53
C GLY A 463 10.17 -1.87 10.11
N HIS A 464 9.18 -2.48 9.47
CA HIS A 464 7.99 -1.81 8.97
C HIS A 464 6.86 -1.93 9.99
N THR A 465 6.22 -0.79 10.32
CA THR A 465 5.12 -0.70 11.32
C THR A 465 5.60 -0.96 12.76
N GLY A 466 4.70 -0.94 13.76
CA GLY A 466 5.08 -1.21 15.15
C GLY A 466 3.98 -1.74 16.08
N TYR A 467 2.70 -1.62 15.71
CA TYR A 467 1.61 -2.21 16.49
C TYR A 467 1.53 -3.73 16.24
N GLY A 468 1.56 -4.49 17.31
CA GLY A 468 1.70 -5.96 17.32
C GLY A 468 3.08 -6.41 17.81
N ASP A 469 4.12 -5.61 17.56
CA ASP A 469 5.52 -6.03 17.76
C ASP A 469 6.18 -5.44 19.01
N ASN A 470 5.72 -4.28 19.50
CA ASN A 470 6.32 -3.58 20.64
C ASN A 470 5.29 -3.30 21.76
N SER A 471 5.59 -3.66 23.01
CA SER A 471 4.64 -3.53 24.10
C SER A 471 4.29 -2.07 24.43
N CYS A 472 5.24 -1.14 24.33
CA CYS A 472 4.97 0.28 24.54
C CYS A 472 4.05 0.86 23.44
N VAL A 473 4.27 0.47 22.17
CA VAL A 473 3.38 0.87 21.07
C VAL A 473 1.98 0.27 21.27
N ASN A 474 1.93 -1.01 21.63
CA ASN A 474 0.69 -1.73 21.89
C ASN A 474 -0.14 -1.06 22.99
N ASP A 475 0.47 -0.76 24.13
CA ASP A 475 -0.20 -0.12 25.26
C ASP A 475 -0.79 1.25 24.87
N ALA A 476 -0.02 2.08 24.13
CA ALA A 476 -0.47 3.40 23.70
C ALA A 476 -1.62 3.34 22.68
N VAL A 477 -1.56 2.41 21.73
CA VAL A 477 -2.61 2.20 20.72
C VAL A 477 -3.86 1.62 21.38
N ASP A 478 -3.72 0.62 22.24
CA ASP A 478 -4.82 -0.01 22.97
C ASP A 478 -5.55 1.00 23.86
N GLU A 479 -4.81 1.85 24.59
CA GLU A 479 -5.39 2.87 25.46
C GLU A 479 -6.26 3.84 24.65
N PHE A 480 -5.79 4.28 23.48
CA PHE A 480 -6.57 5.13 22.57
C PHE A 480 -7.80 4.39 22.03
N LEU A 481 -7.63 3.16 21.54
CA LEU A 481 -8.73 2.40 20.96
C LEU A 481 -9.82 2.11 22.01
N ILE A 482 -9.46 1.84 23.26
CA ILE A 482 -10.42 1.46 24.31
C ILE A 482 -11.04 2.68 24.98
N SER A 483 -10.24 3.72 25.25
CA SER A 483 -10.64 4.82 26.15
C SER A 483 -10.59 6.21 25.52
N GLU A 484 -10.25 6.31 24.23
CA GLU A 484 -10.05 7.57 23.49
C GLU A 484 -8.95 8.47 24.08
N GLN A 485 -8.07 7.93 24.93
CA GLN A 485 -6.90 8.65 25.44
C GLN A 485 -5.75 8.51 24.46
N PRO A 486 -5.38 9.59 23.74
CA PRO A 486 -4.29 9.51 22.79
C PRO A 486 -2.94 9.61 23.51
N PRO A 487 -1.84 9.10 22.93
CA PRO A 487 -0.51 9.27 23.49
C PRO A 487 -0.16 10.77 23.64
N SER A 488 0.74 11.05 24.58
CA SER A 488 1.25 12.41 24.78
C SER A 488 1.92 12.94 23.51
N ALA A 489 1.93 14.27 23.33
CA ALA A 489 2.60 14.86 22.18
C ALA A 489 4.11 14.56 22.21
N GLY A 490 4.64 14.01 21.12
CA GLY A 490 6.05 13.58 21.05
C GLY A 490 6.35 12.27 21.77
N ALA A 491 5.34 11.47 22.09
CA ALA A 491 5.52 10.15 22.68
C ALA A 491 6.44 9.28 21.81
N THR A 492 7.34 8.56 22.48
CA THR A 492 8.36 7.71 21.86
C THR A 492 8.43 6.39 22.62
N CYS A 493 8.46 5.29 21.89
CA CYS A 493 8.71 3.94 22.38
C CYS A 493 10.09 3.48 21.93
N ALA A 494 10.86 2.86 22.81
CA ALA A 494 12.18 2.32 22.51
C ALA A 494 12.06 0.87 21.99
N SER A 495 13.10 0.40 21.30
CA SER A 495 13.33 -1.02 21.01
C SER A 495 13.33 -1.86 22.30
N GLU A 496 12.86 -3.10 22.22
CA GLU A 496 12.76 -4.03 23.38
C GLU A 496 13.89 -5.04 23.50
#